data_AF-A0A971CQP0-F1
#
_entry.id   AF-A0A971CQP0-F1
#
_cell.length_a   1.000
_cell.length_b   1.000
_cell.length_c   1.000
_cell.angle_alpha   90.00
_cell.angle_beta   90.00
_cell.angle_gamma   90.00
#
_symmetry.space_group_name_H-M   'P 1'
#
loop_
_entity.id
_entity.type
_entity.pdbx_description
1 polymer ?
#
loop_
_entity_poly.entity_id
_entity_poly.type
_entity_poly.pdbx_seq_one_letter_code
_entity_poly.pdbx_strand_id
1 'polypeptide(L)'
;MTDRAPLWPKILGYVLWAISAIIGVGALFAAIGLVEAAVPRLFLNCDPMKTVECSGQARALMILGYSIIGIAWLIWYIVMAERYTRAKSPETVAKRFAVNTGIQAAIIIVWYVLTELILG
;
A
#
# COMPACT_ATOMS: atom_id res chain seq x y z
N MET A 1 -42.73 11.64 8.43
CA MET A 1 -42.01 10.40 8.76
C MET A 1 -40.56 10.66 8.43
N THR A 2 -39.67 10.66 9.42
CA THR A 2 -38.24 10.87 9.22
C THR A 2 -37.69 9.64 8.50
N ASP A 3 -37.44 9.77 7.20
CA ASP A 3 -36.67 8.83 6.40
C ASP A 3 -35.28 8.69 7.03
N ARG A 4 -35.15 7.76 7.98
CA ARG A 4 -33.85 7.35 8.49
C ARG A 4 -33.16 6.68 7.33
N ALA A 5 -32.25 7.41 6.67
CA ALA A 5 -31.32 6.84 5.72
C ALA A 5 -30.78 5.52 6.31
N PRO A 6 -30.81 4.40 5.57
CA PRO A 6 -30.48 3.11 6.13
C PRO A 6 -29.06 3.20 6.74
N LEU A 7 -28.95 2.95 8.04
CA LEU A 7 -27.68 2.99 8.78
C LEU A 7 -26.77 1.82 8.39
N TRP A 8 -27.37 0.72 7.91
CA TRP A 8 -26.70 -0.53 7.61
C TRP A 8 -25.59 -0.44 6.55
N PRO A 9 -25.77 0.22 5.38
CA PRO A 9 -24.70 0.39 4.40
C PRO A 9 -23.52 1.22 4.92
N LYS A 10 -23.77 2.19 5.82
CA LYS A 10 -22.70 2.99 6.43
C LYS A 10 -21.86 2.16 7.39
N ILE A 11 -22.49 1.38 8.27
CA ILE A 11 -21.79 0.49 9.20
C ILE A 11 -20.96 -0.54 8.44
N LEU A 12 -21.56 -1.18 7.42
CA LEU A 12 -20.85 -2.12 6.55
C LEU A 12 -19.66 -1.45 5.83
N GLY A 13 -19.82 -0.20 5.39
CA GLY A 13 -18.75 0.61 4.82
C GLY A 13 -17.56 0.76 5.76
N TYR A 14 -17.78 1.14 7.02
CA TYR A 14 -16.70 1.26 8.02
C TYR A 14 -16.01 -0.07 8.29
N VAL A 15 -16.77 -1.17 8.42
CA VAL A 15 -16.20 -2.50 8.67
C VAL A 15 -15.31 -2.95 7.51
N LEU A 16 -15.81 -2.86 6.27
CA LEU A 16 -15.05 -3.27 5.08
C LEU A 16 -13.86 -2.35 4.82
N TRP A 17 -13.97 -1.07 5.14
CA TRP A 17 -12.84 -0.14 5.12
C TRP A 17 -11.76 -0.57 6.12
N ALA A 18 -12.11 -0.90 7.36
CA ALA A 18 -11.14 -1.31 8.38
C ALA A 18 -10.41 -2.59 7.98
N ILE A 19 -11.12 -3.59 7.47
CA ILE A 19 -10.52 -4.83 6.93
C ILE A 19 -9.57 -4.49 5.79
N SER A 20 -9.99 -3.63 4.86
CA SER A 20 -9.15 -3.26 3.73
C SER A 20 -7.93 -2.42 4.13
N ALA A 21 -8.04 -1.61 5.18
CA ALA A 21 -6.91 -0.89 5.74
C ALA A 21 -5.87 -1.86 6.31
N ILE A 22 -6.29 -2.90 7.04
CA ILE A 22 -5.40 -3.96 7.56
C ILE A 22 -4.67 -4.67 6.42
N ILE A 23 -5.38 -5.07 5.36
CA ILE A 23 -4.75 -5.68 4.17
C ILE A 23 -3.81 -4.68 3.49
N GLY A 24 -4.19 -3.40 3.45
CA GLY A 24 -3.38 -2.31 2.92
C GLY A 24 -2.07 -2.10 3.69
N VAL A 25 -2.05 -2.35 5.00
CA VAL A 25 -0.80 -2.37 5.79
C VAL A 25 0.11 -3.51 5.35
N GLY A 26 -0.44 -4.68 5.03
CA GLY A 26 0.34 -5.78 4.44
C GLY A 26 0.99 -5.39 3.11
N ALA A 27 0.23 -4.75 2.20
CA ALA A 27 0.75 -4.23 0.94
C ALA A 27 1.81 -3.12 1.14
N LEU A 28 1.66 -2.31 2.20
CA LEU A 28 2.65 -1.30 2.59
C LEU A 28 3.99 -1.94 2.96
N PHE A 29 3.97 -2.95 3.84
CA PHE A 29 5.18 -3.67 4.23
C PHE A 29 5.83 -4.39 3.04
N ALA A 30 5.04 -4.96 2.14
CA ALA A 30 5.54 -5.55 0.89
C ALA A 30 6.28 -4.50 0.04
N ALA A 31 5.70 -3.32 -0.16
CA ALA A 31 6.34 -2.24 -0.91
C ALA A 31 7.65 -1.75 -0.24
N ILE A 32 7.67 -1.64 1.09
CA ILE A 32 8.88 -1.30 1.87
C ILE A 32 9.96 -2.38 1.68
N GLY A 33 9.59 -3.66 1.82
CA GLY A 33 10.51 -4.78 1.62
C GLY A 33 11.11 -4.80 0.20
N LEU A 34 10.35 -4.40 -0.81
CA LEU A 34 10.86 -4.26 -2.17
C LEU A 34 11.95 -3.18 -2.25
N VAL A 35 11.74 -2.02 -1.64
CA VAL A 35 12.72 -0.92 -1.61
C VAL A 35 14.01 -1.38 -0.92
N GLU A 36 13.88 -2.09 0.21
CA GLU A 36 15.01 -2.63 0.97
C GLU A 36 15.80 -3.70 0.20
N ALA A 37 15.12 -4.51 -0.62
CA ALA A 37 15.78 -5.54 -1.43
C ALA A 37 16.41 -4.97 -2.72
N ALA A 38 15.77 -3.97 -3.33
CA ALA A 38 16.15 -3.44 -4.63
C ALA A 38 17.21 -2.34 -4.54
N VAL A 39 17.06 -1.40 -3.59
CA VAL A 39 17.95 -0.22 -3.53
C VAL A 39 19.41 -0.61 -3.28
N PRO A 40 19.76 -1.48 -2.31
CA PRO A 40 21.15 -1.89 -2.11
C PRO A 40 21.77 -2.55 -3.34
N ARG A 41 20.96 -3.26 -4.15
CA ARG A 41 21.44 -3.92 -5.38
C ARG A 41 21.84 -2.94 -6.47
N LEU A 42 21.19 -1.78 -6.55
CA LEU A 42 21.57 -0.72 -7.50
C LEU A 42 22.98 -0.17 -7.23
N PHE A 43 23.54 -0.42 -6.05
CA PHE A 43 24.86 0.04 -5.63
C PHE A 43 25.89 -1.09 -5.49
N LEU A 44 25.62 -2.29 -6.02
CA LEU A 44 26.54 -3.45 -5.97
C LEU A 44 27.88 -3.21 -6.67
N ASN A 45 27.92 -2.32 -7.67
CA ASN A 45 29.12 -1.99 -8.44
C ASN A 45 29.78 -0.67 -8.00
N CYS A 46 29.60 -0.27 -6.73
CA CYS A 46 30.23 0.95 -6.26
C CYS A 46 31.75 0.82 -6.15
N ASP A 47 32.44 1.88 -6.61
CA ASP A 47 33.89 2.02 -6.47
C ASP A 47 34.26 1.94 -4.98
N PRO A 48 35.21 1.07 -4.59
CA PRO A 48 35.65 0.95 -3.19
C PRO A 48 36.12 2.28 -2.58
N MET A 49 36.62 3.22 -3.40
CA MET A 49 37.03 4.56 -2.97
C MET A 49 35.85 5.49 -2.64
N LYS A 50 34.61 5.14 -3.03
CA LYS A 50 33.39 5.96 -2.87
C LYS A 50 32.27 5.27 -2.08
N THR A 51 32.61 4.23 -1.33
CA THR A 51 31.66 3.43 -0.52
C THR A 51 30.79 4.26 0.43
N VAL A 52 31.35 5.31 1.04
CA VAL A 52 30.60 6.21 1.93
C VAL A 52 29.56 7.04 1.16
N GLU A 53 29.92 7.61 0.00
CA GLU A 53 28.99 8.36 -0.84
C GLU A 53 27.86 7.46 -1.36
N CYS A 54 28.21 6.25 -1.82
CA CYS A 54 27.23 5.28 -2.30
C CYS A 54 26.25 4.83 -1.22
N SER A 55 26.74 4.52 -0.02
CA SER A 55 25.86 4.17 1.10
C SER A 55 24.96 5.34 1.52
N GLY A 56 25.46 6.57 1.48
CA GLY A 56 24.68 7.79 1.69
C GLY A 56 23.56 7.97 0.65
N GLN A 57 23.86 7.77 -0.64
CA GLN A 57 22.89 7.83 -1.73
C GLN A 57 21.84 6.72 -1.64
N ALA A 58 22.25 5.48 -1.36
CA ALA A 58 21.34 4.36 -1.14
C ALA A 58 20.38 4.66 0.01
N ARG A 59 20.88 5.19 1.13
CA ARG A 59 20.06 5.59 2.28
C ARG A 59 19.10 6.73 1.94
N ALA A 60 19.55 7.74 1.20
CA ALA A 60 18.69 8.82 0.75
C ALA A 60 17.55 8.31 -0.15
N LEU A 61 17.85 7.39 -1.08
CA LEU A 61 16.86 6.75 -1.93
C LEU A 61 15.87 5.90 -1.14
N MET A 62 16.33 5.12 -0.16
CA MET A 62 15.44 4.35 0.73
C MET A 62 14.50 5.28 1.51
N ILE A 63 15.02 6.35 2.12
CA ILE A 63 14.21 7.33 2.87
C ILE A 63 13.17 8.00 1.96
N LEU A 64 13.58 8.38 0.74
CA LEU A 64 12.68 8.97 -0.25
C LEU A 64 11.59 7.96 -0.68
N GLY A 65 11.97 6.71 -0.92
CA GLY A 65 11.06 5.62 -1.21
C GLY A 65 10.03 5.42 -0.10
N TYR A 66 10.48 5.31 1.16
CA TYR A 66 9.57 5.18 2.31
C TYR A 66 8.63 6.36 2.46
N SER A 67 9.13 7.58 2.25
CA SER A 67 8.30 8.79 2.33
C SER A 67 7.20 8.79 1.27
N ILE A 68 7.55 8.46 0.02
CA ILE A 68 6.57 8.37 -1.08
C ILE A 68 5.53 7.28 -0.80
N ILE A 69 5.99 6.08 -0.40
CA ILE A 69 5.11 4.95 -0.10
C ILE A 69 4.18 5.29 1.07
N GLY A 70 4.69 5.89 2.14
CA GLY A 70 3.91 6.29 3.31
C GLY A 70 2.84 7.35 2.98
N ILE A 71 3.21 8.37 2.18
CA ILE A 71 2.27 9.40 1.71
C ILE A 71 1.20 8.77 0.81
N ALA A 72 1.59 7.92 -0.15
CA ALA A 72 0.67 7.24 -1.04
C ALA A 72 -0.33 6.38 -0.26
N TRP A 73 0.14 5.66 0.76
CA TRP A 73 -0.72 4.86 1.64
C TRP A 73 -1.70 5.73 2.44
N LEU A 74 -1.24 6.85 3.01
CA LEU A 74 -2.12 7.79 3.74
C LEU A 74 -3.21 8.38 2.84
N ILE A 75 -2.84 8.86 1.65
CA ILE A 75 -3.80 9.38 0.66
C ILE A 75 -4.81 8.30 0.31
N TRP A 76 -4.34 7.10 -0.01
CA TRP A 76 -5.19 5.97 -0.34
C TRP A 76 -6.16 5.62 0.81
N TYR A 77 -5.69 5.60 2.06
CA TYR A 77 -6.49 5.32 3.26
C TYR A 77 -7.61 6.36 3.48
N ILE A 78 -7.31 7.65 3.30
CA ILE A 78 -8.29 8.75 3.41
C ILE A 78 -9.34 8.64 2.30
N VAL A 79 -8.90 8.43 1.05
CA VAL A 79 -9.81 8.28 -0.11
C VAL A 79 -10.73 7.07 0.08
N MET A 80 -10.20 5.97 0.63
CA MET A 80 -10.98 4.79 0.97
C MET A 80 -12.02 5.09 2.05
N ALA A 81 -11.66 5.82 3.11
CA ALA A 81 -12.62 6.19 4.16
C ALA A 81 -13.80 6.96 3.56
N GLU A 82 -13.55 7.95 2.71
CA GLU A 82 -14.63 8.70 2.05
C GLU A 82 -15.46 7.83 1.09
N ARG A 83 -14.80 6.96 0.30
CA ARG A 83 -15.49 6.08 -0.65
C ARG A 83 -16.36 5.04 0.04
N TYR A 84 -15.95 4.46 1.15
CA TYR A 84 -16.74 3.41 1.81
C TYR A 84 -17.88 3.99 2.62
N THR A 85 -17.65 5.11 3.32
CA THR A 85 -18.63 5.72 4.23
C THR A 85 -19.77 6.45 3.52
N ARG A 86 -19.56 6.89 2.28
CA ARG A 86 -20.59 7.57 1.45
C ARG A 86 -21.37 6.63 0.53
N ALA A 87 -21.21 5.32 0.63
CA ALA A 87 -21.91 4.38 -0.24
C ALA A 87 -23.42 4.33 0.07
N LYS A 88 -24.24 4.39 -0.98
CA LYS A 88 -25.71 4.37 -0.87
C LYS A 88 -26.31 2.96 -0.84
N SER A 89 -25.54 1.94 -1.27
CA SER A 89 -25.98 0.54 -1.29
C SER A 89 -24.87 -0.44 -0.86
N PRO A 90 -25.22 -1.58 -0.24
CA PRO A 90 -24.26 -2.60 0.19
C PRO A 90 -23.51 -3.24 -0.99
N GLU A 91 -24.16 -3.46 -2.14
CA GLU A 91 -23.49 -3.94 -3.36
C GLU A 91 -22.38 -2.99 -3.83
N THR A 92 -22.60 -1.68 -3.72
CA THR A 92 -21.57 -0.69 -4.07
C THR A 92 -20.37 -0.78 -3.14
N VAL A 93 -20.59 -1.01 -1.85
CA VAL A 93 -19.50 -1.22 -0.88
C VAL A 93 -18.73 -2.50 -1.20
N ALA A 94 -19.44 -3.61 -1.43
CA ALA A 94 -18.84 -4.89 -1.76
C ALA A 94 -18.00 -4.84 -3.06
N LYS A 95 -18.49 -4.18 -4.11
CA LYS A 95 -17.74 -3.98 -5.36
C LYS A 95 -16.49 -3.15 -5.14
N ARG A 96 -16.56 -2.07 -4.34
CA ARG A 96 -15.40 -1.23 -3.99
C ARG A 96 -14.36 -2.03 -3.19
N PHE A 97 -14.82 -2.90 -2.29
CA PHE A 97 -14.00 -3.85 -1.57
C PHE A 97 -13.28 -4.82 -2.49
N ALA A 98 -14.01 -5.54 -3.34
CA ALA A 98 -13.42 -6.51 -4.26
C ALA A 98 -12.35 -5.89 -5.17
N VAL A 99 -12.62 -4.72 -5.76
CA VAL A 99 -11.65 -4.02 -6.62
C VAL A 99 -10.39 -3.64 -5.82
N ASN A 100 -10.58 -3.07 -4.63
CA ASN A 100 -9.44 -2.61 -3.85
C ASN A 100 -8.60 -3.77 -3.31
N THR A 101 -9.23 -4.83 -2.79
CA THR A 101 -8.56 -6.04 -2.36
C THR A 101 -7.83 -6.70 -3.52
N GLY A 102 -8.40 -6.70 -4.73
CA GLY A 102 -7.72 -7.18 -5.94
C GLY A 102 -6.45 -6.39 -6.26
N ILE A 103 -6.48 -5.06 -6.14
CA ILE A 103 -5.28 -4.21 -6.31
C ILE A 103 -4.24 -4.53 -5.24
N GLN A 104 -4.64 -4.63 -3.96
CA GLN A 104 -3.72 -4.97 -2.87
C GLN A 104 -3.08 -6.35 -3.04
N ALA A 105 -3.87 -7.36 -3.44
CA ALA A 105 -3.37 -8.69 -3.74
C ALA A 105 -2.38 -8.66 -4.91
N ALA A 106 -2.65 -7.89 -5.96
CA ALA A 106 -1.72 -7.73 -7.08
C ALA A 106 -0.39 -7.11 -6.65
N ILE A 107 -0.40 -6.09 -5.77
CA ILE A 107 0.82 -5.50 -5.21
C ILE A 107 1.62 -6.55 -4.44
N ILE A 108 0.96 -7.37 -3.61
CA ILE A 108 1.63 -8.43 -2.83
C ILE A 108 2.22 -9.50 -3.77
N ILE A 109 1.48 -9.91 -4.81
CA ILE A 109 1.98 -10.88 -5.80
C ILE A 109 3.19 -10.32 -6.54
N VAL A 110 3.13 -9.06 -6.99
CA VAL A 110 4.27 -8.40 -7.65
C VAL A 110 5.47 -8.32 -6.72
N TRP A 111 5.27 -7.95 -5.45
CA TRP A 111 6.32 -7.97 -4.46
C TRP A 111 6.92 -9.36 -4.30
N TYR A 112 6.08 -10.40 -4.17
CA TYR A 112 6.54 -11.77 -3.99
C TYR A 112 7.39 -12.22 -5.19
N VAL A 113 6.88 -12.04 -6.42
CA VAL A 113 7.59 -12.41 -7.65
C VAL A 113 8.91 -11.64 -7.79
N LEU A 114 8.90 -10.32 -7.57
CA LEU A 114 10.12 -9.52 -7.66
C LEU A 114 11.12 -9.91 -6.58
N THR A 115 10.67 -10.17 -5.36
CA THR A 115 11.54 -10.58 -4.25
C THR A 115 12.19 -11.93 -4.54
N GLU A 116 11.44 -12.91 -5.06
CA GLU A 116 11.99 -14.20 -5.51
C GLU A 116 12.98 -14.04 -6.67
N LEU A 117 12.68 -13.21 -7.68
CA LEU A 117 13.61 -12.94 -8.79
C LEU A 117 14.88 -12.20 -8.36
N ILE A 118 14.78 -11.43 -7.29
CA ILE A 118 15.86 -10.59 -6.78
C ILE A 118 16.73 -11.38 -5.79
N LEU A 119 16.12 -12.16 -4.89
CA LEU A 119 16.78 -12.91 -3.82
C LEU A 119 17.10 -14.37 -4.16
N GLY A 120 16.43 -14.99 -5.12
CA GLY A 120 16.68 -16.34 -5.63
C GLY A 120 17.76 -16.36 -6.71
#